data_AF-A0A0D2XY88-F1
#
_entry.id   AF-A0A0D2XY88-F1
#
_cell.length_a   1.000
_cell.length_b   1.000
_cell.length_c   1.000
_cell.angle_alpha   90.00
_cell.angle_beta   90.00
_cell.angle_gamma   90.00
#
_symmetry.space_group_name_H-M   'P 1'
#
loop_
_entity.id
_entity.type
_entity.pdbx_description
1 polymer ?
#
loop_
_entity_poly.entity_id
_entity_poly.type
_entity_poly.pdbx_seq_one_letter_code
_entity_poly.pdbx_strand_id
1 'polypeptide(L)'
;MAYQPHPESEFPGSWLSHVQGALSIVRSRPTAGFSNPTTQQLATRTVIALTLSCGAAGIPIPEALIGLYNDLDSYVRSTKWTFIGLLISLINLRADMKNGKLDSSDIVQRARDLYEELSHAEGKIPRSWWPQRRDTSEGVVFGRYYDVYPGHYATQVFNAYRIMRLDICSIIQKFDPSSEVAETITEVAQAICAAVPQFILPRARSQNTLPFSPLQILECSGVLTPLMVGNCAITA
;
A
#
# COMPACT_ATOMS: atom_id res chain seq x y z
N MET A 1 -22.80 -38.06 5.85
CA MET A 1 -21.55 -37.31 6.08
C MET A 1 -21.88 -35.84 6.02
N ALA A 2 -22.05 -35.21 7.18
CA ALA A 2 -22.42 -33.81 7.30
C ALA A 2 -21.16 -32.94 7.32
N TYR A 3 -21.15 -31.91 6.48
CA TYR A 3 -20.15 -30.86 6.44
C TYR A 3 -20.21 -30.06 7.75
N GLN A 4 -19.15 -30.12 8.56
CA GLN A 4 -19.02 -29.25 9.72
C GLN A 4 -18.41 -27.91 9.27
N PRO A 5 -19.01 -26.76 9.59
CA PRO A 5 -18.37 -25.47 9.42
C PRO A 5 -17.18 -25.39 10.38
N HIS A 6 -15.99 -25.10 9.85
CA HIS A 6 -14.87 -24.66 10.68
C HIS A 6 -15.28 -23.37 11.42
N PRO A 7 -15.06 -23.27 12.74
CA PRO A 7 -15.40 -22.07 13.48
C PRO A 7 -14.51 -20.92 13.03
N GLU A 8 -15.12 -19.74 12.95
CA GLU A 8 -14.48 -18.45 12.68
C GLU A 8 -13.21 -18.28 13.51
N SER A 9 -12.15 -17.89 12.83
CA SER A 9 -10.77 -17.87 13.31
C SER A 9 -10.60 -17.05 14.60
N GLU A 10 -10.03 -17.67 15.64
CA GLU A 10 -9.51 -17.04 16.86
C GLU A 10 -8.32 -16.09 16.58
N PHE A 11 -8.51 -14.95 15.92
CA PHE A 11 -7.41 -14.00 15.64
C PHE A 11 -7.63 -12.48 15.87
N PRO A 12 -8.62 -12.00 16.65
CA PRO A 12 -8.58 -10.59 17.10
C PRO A 12 -7.67 -10.34 18.31
N GLY A 13 -7.72 -11.23 19.31
CA GLY A 13 -7.11 -10.98 20.63
C GLY A 13 -5.58 -11.12 20.66
N SER A 14 -5.04 -12.14 19.98
CA SER A 14 -3.59 -12.38 19.90
C SER A 14 -2.87 -11.30 19.08
N TRP A 15 -3.48 -10.83 17.98
CA TRP A 15 -2.90 -9.76 17.17
C TRP A 15 -2.83 -8.44 17.92
N LEU A 16 -3.91 -8.07 18.62
CA LEU A 16 -3.96 -6.84 19.40
C LEU A 16 -2.95 -6.86 20.55
N SER A 17 -2.80 -8.00 21.23
CA SER A 17 -1.80 -8.16 22.30
C SER A 17 -0.37 -8.08 21.76
N HIS A 18 -0.10 -8.60 20.56
CA HIS A 18 1.19 -8.42 19.89
C HIS A 18 1.49 -6.95 19.57
N VAL A 19 0.52 -6.20 19.05
CA VAL A 19 0.66 -4.76 18.78
C VAL A 19 0.90 -3.99 20.09
N GLN A 20 0.14 -4.31 21.15
CA GLN A 20 0.31 -3.70 22.47
C GLN A 20 1.68 -4.00 23.09
N GLY A 21 2.16 -5.24 22.99
CA GLY A 21 3.49 -5.64 23.46
C GLY A 21 4.60 -4.89 22.73
N ALA A 22 4.53 -4.80 21.40
CA ALA A 22 5.49 -4.04 20.60
C ALA A 22 5.45 -2.54 20.92
N LEU A 23 4.27 -1.95 21.15
CA LEU A 23 4.12 -0.55 21.58
C LEU A 23 4.72 -0.30 22.96
N SER A 24 4.65 -1.26 23.89
CA SER A 24 5.29 -1.15 25.20
C SER A 24 6.80 -0.97 25.05
N ILE A 25 7.43 -1.71 24.14
CA ILE A 25 8.86 -1.58 23.81
C ILE A 25 9.16 -0.20 23.20
N VAL A 26 8.31 0.30 22.29
CA VAL A 26 8.49 1.63 21.69
C VAL A 26 8.42 2.73 22.76
N ARG A 27 7.52 2.60 23.74
CA ARG A 27 7.31 3.56 24.83
C ARG A 27 8.42 3.53 25.87
N SER A 28 8.99 2.35 26.16
CA SER A 28 10.05 2.19 27.16
C SER A 28 11.44 2.55 26.63
N ARG A 29 11.56 2.88 25.35
CA ARG A 29 12.85 3.21 24.75
C ARG A 29 13.43 4.50 25.38
N PRO A 30 14.74 4.56 25.66
CA PRO A 30 15.39 5.80 26.00
C PRO A 30 15.29 6.79 24.83
N THR A 31 15.07 8.07 25.11
CA THR A 31 15.07 9.17 24.12
C THR A 31 16.46 9.45 23.53
N ALA A 32 17.47 8.63 23.83
CA ALA A 32 18.80 8.73 23.25
C ALA A 32 18.73 8.51 21.73
N GLY A 33 19.31 9.46 20.98
CA GLY A 33 19.24 9.52 19.53
C GLY A 33 19.69 8.24 18.83
N PHE A 34 19.16 7.99 17.64
CA PHE A 34 19.46 6.80 16.85
C PHE A 34 20.85 6.85 16.22
N SER A 35 21.92 6.92 17.02
CA SER A 35 23.30 6.99 16.51
C SER A 35 23.80 5.64 15.99
N ASN A 36 23.22 4.52 16.44
CA ASN A 36 23.57 3.17 16.02
C ASN A 36 22.71 2.72 14.82
N PRO A 37 23.32 2.33 13.67
CA PRO A 37 22.61 1.83 12.49
C PRO A 37 21.70 0.62 12.76
N THR A 38 22.10 -0.29 13.65
CA THR A 38 21.29 -1.46 14.01
C THR A 38 19.99 -1.04 14.71
N THR A 39 20.11 -0.09 15.64
CA THR A 39 18.95 0.47 16.35
C THR A 39 18.03 1.23 15.40
N GLN A 40 18.59 2.02 14.47
CA GLN A 40 17.82 2.68 13.40
C GLN A 40 17.03 1.66 12.57
N GLN A 41 17.68 0.59 12.11
CA GLN A 41 17.05 -0.41 11.25
C GLN A 41 15.93 -1.15 11.97
N LEU A 42 16.16 -1.57 13.22
CA LEU A 42 15.14 -2.22 14.04
C LEU A 42 13.96 -1.29 14.26
N ALA A 43 14.21 -0.04 14.67
CA ALA A 43 13.15 0.94 14.89
C ALA A 43 12.34 1.24 13.62
N THR A 44 13.02 1.38 12.47
CA THR A 44 12.38 1.56 11.15
C THR A 44 11.45 0.39 10.83
N ARG A 45 11.91 -0.86 11.04
CA ARG A 45 11.10 -2.06 10.81
C ARG A 45 9.90 -2.12 11.76
N THR A 46 10.07 -1.73 13.02
CA THR A 46 8.99 -1.64 14.00
C THR A 46 7.93 -0.63 13.57
N VAL A 47 8.32 0.56 13.10
CA VAL A 47 7.37 1.56 12.59
C VAL A 47 6.57 1.01 11.41
N ILE A 48 7.24 0.42 10.42
CA ILE A 48 6.58 -0.15 9.25
C ILE A 48 5.59 -1.24 9.66
N ALA A 49 6.05 -2.21 10.46
CA ALA A 49 5.24 -3.36 10.86
C ALA A 49 3.99 -2.92 11.65
N LEU A 50 4.17 -2.07 12.66
CA LEU A 50 3.04 -1.63 13.50
C LEU A 50 2.08 -0.71 12.75
N THR A 51 2.56 0.11 11.82
CA THR A 51 1.70 0.92 10.94
C THR A 51 0.80 0.01 10.11
N LEU A 52 1.37 -1.01 9.47
CA LEU A 52 0.60 -2.00 8.71
C LEU A 52 -0.40 -2.74 9.61
N SER A 53 0.00 -3.11 10.82
CA SER A 53 -0.88 -3.79 11.77
C SER A 53 -2.05 -2.92 12.23
N CYS A 54 -1.84 -1.63 12.46
CA CYS A 54 -2.92 -0.70 12.81
C CYS A 54 -3.87 -0.49 11.63
N GLY A 55 -3.34 -0.36 10.41
CA GLY A 55 -4.14 -0.28 9.19
C GLY A 55 -5.01 -1.51 8.99
N ALA A 56 -4.45 -2.71 9.15
CA ALA A 56 -5.19 -3.97 9.07
C ALA A 56 -6.28 -4.10 10.14
N ALA A 57 -6.02 -3.61 11.36
CA ALA A 57 -6.99 -3.61 12.45
C ALA A 57 -8.03 -2.46 12.35
N GLY A 58 -7.85 -1.50 11.43
CA GLY A 58 -8.73 -0.34 11.30
C GLY A 58 -8.76 0.54 12.56
N ILE A 59 -7.62 0.66 13.24
CA ILE A 59 -7.43 1.47 14.45
C ILE A 59 -6.50 2.66 14.16
N PRO A 60 -6.63 3.79 14.89
CA PRO A 60 -5.72 4.91 14.74
C PRO A 60 -4.29 4.52 15.11
N ILE A 61 -3.32 5.19 14.47
CA ILE A 61 -1.90 5.04 14.77
C ILE A 61 -1.63 5.61 16.16
N PRO A 62 -1.04 4.84 17.09
CA PRO A 62 -0.74 5.32 18.43
C PRO A 62 0.29 6.46 18.43
N GLU A 63 0.10 7.48 19.27
CA GLU A 63 1.01 8.63 19.39
C GLU A 63 2.49 8.25 19.63
N ALA A 64 2.74 7.20 20.41
CA ALA A 64 4.10 6.71 20.65
C ALA A 64 4.78 6.22 19.35
N LEU A 65 4.00 5.67 18.41
CA LEU A 65 4.49 5.24 17.11
C LEU A 65 4.72 6.42 16.16
N ILE A 66 3.87 7.44 16.20
CA ILE A 66 4.05 8.71 15.48
C ILE A 66 5.31 9.41 15.97
N GLY A 67 5.51 9.49 17.29
CA GLY A 67 6.74 10.02 17.88
C GLY A 67 7.98 9.27 17.39
N LEU A 68 7.94 7.93 17.40
CA LEU A 68 9.04 7.12 16.86
C LEU A 68 9.30 7.38 15.37
N TYR A 69 8.26 7.54 14.55
CA TYR A 69 8.39 7.90 13.14
C TYR A 69 9.09 9.26 12.98
N ASN A 70 8.64 10.28 13.72
CA ASN A 70 9.22 11.62 13.66
C ASN A 70 10.68 11.65 14.11
N ASP A 71 11.02 10.92 15.18
CA ASP A 71 12.39 10.85 15.67
C ASP A 71 13.34 10.18 14.66
N LEU A 72 12.82 9.26 13.82
CA LEU A 72 13.57 8.59 12.75
C LEU A 72 13.67 9.41 11.45
N ASP A 73 12.82 10.42 11.25
CA ASP A 73 12.72 11.16 9.99
C ASP A 73 14.04 11.85 9.58
N SER A 74 14.79 12.32 10.58
CA SER A 74 16.12 12.90 10.36
C SER A 74 17.18 11.88 9.91
N TYR A 75 16.98 10.59 10.18
CA TYR A 75 17.91 9.51 9.90
C TYR A 75 17.54 8.69 8.65
N VAL A 76 16.24 8.54 8.36
CA VAL A 76 15.74 7.63 7.31
C VAL A 76 15.16 8.42 6.14
N ARG A 77 16.02 8.79 5.18
CA ARG A 77 15.60 9.53 3.99
C ARG A 77 15.45 8.60 2.79
N SER A 78 14.29 7.98 2.66
CA SER A 78 13.97 7.11 1.51
C SER A 78 12.54 7.31 1.03
N THR A 79 12.27 7.04 -0.25
CA THR A 79 10.91 7.06 -0.82
C THR A 79 9.96 6.14 -0.06
N LYS A 80 10.49 5.02 0.46
CA LYS A 80 9.71 4.10 1.31
C LYS A 80 9.31 4.75 2.63
N TRP A 81 10.18 5.56 3.23
CA TRP A 81 9.88 6.24 4.50
C TRP A 81 8.79 7.30 4.31
N THR A 82 8.91 8.12 3.27
CA THR A 82 7.88 9.09 2.88
C THR A 82 6.52 8.41 2.65
N PHE A 83 6.51 7.27 1.95
CA PHE A 83 5.29 6.48 1.74
C PHE A 83 4.65 6.01 3.05
N ILE A 84 5.45 5.64 4.06
CA ILE A 84 4.93 5.22 5.37
C ILE A 84 4.29 6.39 6.12
N GLY A 85 4.84 7.61 6.02
CA GLY A 85 4.20 8.81 6.54
C GLY A 85 2.81 9.05 5.94
N LEU A 86 2.70 8.95 4.62
CA LEU A 86 1.41 9.07 3.92
C LEU A 86 0.41 7.98 4.33
N LEU A 87 0.89 6.75 4.50
CA LEU A 87 0.07 5.64 4.99
C LEU A 87 -0.43 5.87 6.42
N ILE A 88 0.40 6.43 7.31
CA ILE A 88 -0.01 6.84 8.67
C ILE A 88 -1.16 7.84 8.59
N SER A 89 -1.04 8.88 7.74
CA SER A 89 -2.10 9.87 7.53
C SER A 89 -3.40 9.25 7.02
N LEU A 90 -3.32 8.33 6.04
CA LEU A 90 -4.50 7.63 5.52
C LEU A 90 -5.20 6.76 6.59
N ILE A 91 -4.42 6.02 7.39
CA ILE A 91 -4.96 5.15 8.44
C ILE A 91 -5.68 6.00 9.50
N ASN A 92 -5.08 7.12 9.90
CA ASN A 92 -5.70 8.04 10.85
C ASN A 92 -6.96 8.70 10.29
N LEU A 93 -6.95 9.13 9.02
CA LEU A 93 -8.14 9.65 8.34
C LEU A 93 -9.29 8.63 8.41
N ARG A 94 -9.04 7.37 8.05
CA ARG A 94 -10.04 6.29 8.12
C ARG A 94 -10.54 6.04 9.54
N ALA A 95 -9.65 6.06 10.53
CA ALA A 95 -10.03 5.89 11.92
C ALA A 95 -10.93 7.04 12.40
N ASP A 96 -10.61 8.28 12.06
CA ASP A 96 -11.40 9.46 12.44
C ASP A 96 -12.77 9.46 11.73
N MET A 97 -12.81 9.06 10.45
CA MET A 97 -14.07 8.84 9.71
C MET A 97 -14.95 7.80 10.39
N LYS A 98 -14.38 6.63 10.74
CA LYS A 98 -15.12 5.54 11.42
C LYS A 98 -15.67 5.96 12.78
N ASN A 99 -14.95 6.83 13.48
CA ASN A 99 -15.33 7.34 14.79
C ASN A 99 -16.25 8.58 14.71
N GLY A 100 -16.63 9.03 13.51
CA GLY A 100 -17.52 10.19 13.33
C GLY A 100 -16.92 11.51 13.80
N LYS A 101 -15.59 11.65 13.80
CA LYS A 101 -14.89 12.86 14.29
C LYS A 101 -14.77 13.98 13.26
N LEU A 102 -15.10 13.68 12.00
CA LEU A 102 -14.96 14.60 10.87
C LEU A 102 -16.30 14.72 10.16
N ASP A 103 -16.63 15.93 9.71
CA ASP A 103 -17.73 16.13 8.79
C ASP A 103 -17.32 15.75 7.35
N SER A 104 -18.30 15.74 6.43
CA SER A 104 -18.03 15.32 5.04
C SER A 104 -17.08 16.26 4.31
N SER A 105 -17.14 17.57 4.58
CA SER A 105 -16.22 18.55 3.97
C SER A 105 -14.78 18.35 4.44
N ASP A 106 -14.57 18.14 5.73
CA ASP A 106 -13.25 17.87 6.32
C ASP A 106 -12.66 16.57 5.78
N ILE A 107 -13.49 15.53 5.61
CA ILE A 107 -13.06 14.25 5.03
C ILE A 107 -12.57 14.45 3.60
N VAL A 108 -13.35 15.13 2.76
CA VAL A 108 -13.00 15.38 1.36
C VAL A 108 -11.74 16.24 1.26
N GLN A 109 -11.64 17.31 2.05
CA GLN A 109 -10.47 18.18 2.02
C GLN A 109 -9.20 17.41 2.42
N ARG A 110 -9.21 16.69 3.54
CA ARG A 110 -8.05 15.89 3.98
C ARG A 110 -7.68 14.79 2.98
N ALA A 111 -8.67 14.17 2.35
CA ALA A 111 -8.42 13.17 1.32
C ALA A 111 -7.76 13.78 0.08
N ARG A 112 -8.18 14.98 -0.34
CA ARG A 112 -7.56 15.72 -1.46
C ARG A 112 -6.14 16.16 -1.12
N ASP A 113 -5.91 16.73 0.06
CA ASP A 113 -4.56 17.11 0.52
C ASP A 113 -3.62 15.89 0.48
N LEU A 114 -4.09 14.75 1.00
CA LEU A 114 -3.32 13.51 0.98
C LEU A 114 -3.09 12.97 -0.44
N TYR A 115 -4.04 13.14 -1.35
CA TYR A 115 -3.89 12.78 -2.76
C TYR A 115 -2.79 13.61 -3.44
N GLU A 116 -2.74 14.92 -3.17
CA GLU A 116 -1.73 15.82 -3.70
C GLU A 116 -0.33 15.47 -3.16
N GLU A 117 -0.21 15.24 -1.85
CA GLU A 117 1.04 14.81 -1.23
C GLU A 117 1.54 13.48 -1.80
N LEU A 118 0.62 12.52 -1.99
CA LEU A 118 0.92 11.22 -2.59
C LEU A 118 1.39 11.36 -4.03
N SER A 119 0.74 12.21 -4.82
CA SER A 119 1.11 12.51 -6.21
C SER A 119 2.48 13.18 -6.29
N HIS A 120 2.77 14.11 -5.37
CA HIS A 120 4.08 14.75 -5.26
C HIS A 120 5.18 13.75 -4.87
N ALA A 121 4.90 12.81 -3.96
CA ALA A 121 5.83 11.76 -3.57
C ALA A 121 6.07 10.75 -4.72
N GLU A 122 5.02 10.36 -5.45
CA GLU A 122 5.13 9.50 -6.65
C GLU A 122 5.98 10.19 -7.74
N GLY A 123 5.83 11.50 -7.92
CA GLY A 123 6.63 12.30 -8.85
C GLY A 123 8.13 12.32 -8.58
N LYS A 124 8.57 11.95 -7.36
CA LYS A 124 9.99 11.82 -6.98
C LYS A 124 10.58 10.46 -7.31
N ILE A 125 9.78 9.49 -7.77
CA ILE A 125 10.29 8.17 -8.17
C ILE A 125 11.23 8.34 -9.37
N PRO A 126 12.45 7.76 -9.33
CA PRO A 126 13.43 7.92 -10.41
C PRO A 126 12.87 7.53 -11.78
N ARG A 127 13.16 8.33 -12.81
CA ARG A 127 12.72 8.05 -14.19
C ARG A 127 13.16 6.67 -14.69
N SER A 128 14.30 6.17 -14.22
CA SER A 128 14.79 4.83 -14.54
C SER A 128 13.91 3.70 -14.02
N TRP A 129 12.97 3.95 -13.10
CA TRP A 129 12.03 2.96 -12.56
C TRP A 129 10.70 2.90 -13.32
N TRP A 130 10.43 3.87 -14.19
CA TRP A 130 9.18 3.95 -14.91
C TRP A 130 9.05 2.80 -15.91
N PRO A 131 7.85 2.26 -16.09
CA PRO A 131 7.65 1.13 -16.99
C PRO A 131 7.81 1.53 -18.45
N GLN A 132 8.21 0.55 -19.26
CA GLN A 132 8.06 0.60 -20.71
C GLN A 132 6.73 -0.02 -21.10
N ARG A 133 5.86 0.76 -21.74
CA ARG A 133 4.62 0.25 -22.30
C ARG A 133 4.88 -0.62 -23.53
N ARG A 134 4.18 -1.74 -23.62
CA ARG A 134 4.22 -2.67 -24.74
C ARG A 134 2.79 -2.90 -25.22
N ASP A 135 2.54 -2.56 -26.48
CA ASP A 135 1.28 -2.89 -27.13
C ASP A 135 1.18 -4.39 -27.35
N THR A 136 -0.04 -4.94 -27.22
CA THR A 136 -0.30 -6.36 -27.36
C THR A 136 -1.72 -6.62 -27.83
N SER A 137 -1.90 -7.74 -28.52
CA SER A 137 -3.20 -8.31 -28.86
C SER A 137 -3.47 -9.62 -28.12
N GLU A 138 -2.65 -9.96 -27.11
CA GLU A 138 -2.81 -11.19 -26.33
C GLU A 138 -4.06 -11.10 -25.42
N GLY A 139 -4.99 -12.05 -25.59
CA GLY A 139 -6.28 -12.04 -24.88
C GLY A 139 -6.21 -12.21 -23.35
N VAL A 140 -5.03 -12.52 -22.80
CA VAL A 140 -4.79 -12.60 -21.35
C VAL A 140 -4.46 -11.23 -20.71
N VAL A 141 -4.38 -10.17 -21.52
CA VAL A 141 -4.14 -8.80 -21.07
C VAL A 141 -5.47 -8.05 -21.00
N PHE A 142 -5.72 -7.34 -19.89
CA PHE A 142 -6.96 -6.60 -19.60
C PHE A 142 -7.25 -5.44 -20.60
N GLY A 143 -6.31 -5.13 -21.49
CA GLY A 143 -6.43 -4.09 -22.50
C GLY A 143 -5.53 -4.37 -23.69
N ARG A 144 -5.15 -3.32 -24.42
CA ARG A 144 -4.28 -3.43 -25.61
C ARG A 144 -2.81 -3.20 -25.32
N TYR A 145 -2.44 -3.09 -24.04
CA TYR A 145 -1.07 -2.86 -23.62
C TYR A 145 -0.79 -3.45 -22.24
N TYR A 146 0.49 -3.63 -21.95
CA TYR A 146 0.99 -3.91 -20.61
C TYR A 146 2.27 -3.14 -20.34
N ASP A 147 2.61 -3.01 -19.06
CA ASP A 147 3.71 -2.20 -18.56
C ASP A 147 4.83 -3.12 -18.05
N VAL A 148 6.03 -2.98 -18.63
CA VAL A 148 7.24 -3.72 -18.23
C VAL A 148 8.13 -2.83 -17.40
N TYR A 149 8.30 -3.18 -16.14
CA TYR A 149 9.16 -2.44 -15.23
C TYR A 149 10.59 -2.95 -15.31
N PRO A 150 11.60 -2.15 -14.91
CA PRO A 150 12.99 -2.59 -14.84
C PRO A 150 13.25 -3.73 -13.85
N GLY A 151 12.37 -3.90 -12.85
CA GLY A 151 12.48 -4.95 -11.86
C GLY A 151 11.24 -5.03 -10.97
N HIS A 152 11.11 -6.14 -10.24
CA HIS A 152 9.94 -6.41 -9.38
C HIS A 152 9.77 -5.37 -8.28
N TYR A 153 10.88 -4.89 -7.71
CA TYR A 153 10.85 -3.86 -6.69
C TYR A 153 10.24 -2.55 -7.20
N ALA A 154 10.57 -2.11 -8.42
CA ALA A 154 9.95 -0.94 -9.03
C ALA A 154 8.44 -1.13 -9.18
N THR A 155 8.00 -2.29 -9.70
CA THR A 155 6.57 -2.60 -9.80
C THR A 155 5.86 -2.55 -8.45
N GLN A 156 6.44 -3.14 -7.40
CA GLN A 156 5.88 -3.14 -6.05
C GLN A 156 5.70 -1.72 -5.51
N VAL A 157 6.68 -0.85 -5.73
CA VAL A 157 6.60 0.56 -5.33
C VAL A 157 5.44 1.24 -6.04
N PHE A 158 5.36 1.20 -7.37
CA PHE A 158 4.26 1.82 -8.10
C PHE A 158 2.88 1.27 -7.70
N ASN A 159 2.77 -0.05 -7.52
CA ASN A 159 1.51 -0.65 -7.09
C ASN A 159 1.11 -0.27 -5.65
N ALA A 160 2.08 -0.04 -4.76
CA ALA A 160 1.78 0.46 -3.42
C ALA A 160 1.20 1.88 -3.46
N TYR A 161 1.73 2.78 -4.30
CA TYR A 161 1.16 4.11 -4.53
C TYR A 161 -0.25 4.01 -5.14
N ARG A 162 -0.45 3.15 -6.14
CA ARG A 162 -1.76 2.96 -6.79
C ARG A 162 -2.83 2.44 -5.84
N ILE A 163 -2.51 1.49 -4.96
CA ILE A 163 -3.46 1.03 -3.93
C ILE A 163 -3.90 2.20 -3.06
N MET A 164 -2.94 3.02 -2.61
CA MET A 164 -3.25 4.18 -1.76
C MET A 164 -4.07 5.25 -2.51
N ARG A 165 -3.78 5.46 -3.80
CA ARG A 165 -4.58 6.34 -4.67
C ARG A 165 -6.02 5.83 -4.82
N LEU A 166 -6.21 4.54 -5.10
CA LEU A 166 -7.56 3.95 -5.18
C LEU A 166 -8.33 4.14 -3.87
N ASP A 167 -7.65 3.97 -2.75
CA ASP A 167 -8.22 4.14 -1.42
C ASP A 167 -8.70 5.57 -1.18
N ILE A 168 -7.82 6.54 -1.42
CA ILE A 168 -8.12 7.98 -1.27
C ILE A 168 -9.22 8.40 -2.24
N CYS A 169 -9.14 8.01 -3.51
CA CYS A 169 -10.19 8.32 -4.49
C CYS A 169 -11.53 7.68 -4.11
N SER A 170 -11.53 6.47 -3.53
CA SER A 170 -12.77 5.83 -3.06
C SER A 170 -13.37 6.60 -1.89
N ILE A 171 -12.54 7.17 -1.01
CA ILE A 171 -13.01 8.08 0.05
C ILE A 171 -13.62 9.33 -0.59
N ILE A 172 -12.92 10.02 -1.50
CA ILE A 172 -13.43 11.23 -2.16
C ILE A 172 -14.75 10.93 -2.88
N GLN A 173 -14.79 9.88 -3.72
CA GLN A 173 -15.99 9.50 -4.48
C GLN A 173 -17.20 9.22 -3.58
N LYS A 174 -16.99 8.69 -2.38
CA LYS A 174 -18.07 8.40 -1.44
C LYS A 174 -18.71 9.65 -0.86
N PHE A 175 -17.95 10.72 -0.62
CA PHE A 175 -18.42 11.93 0.05
C PHE A 175 -18.64 13.12 -0.90
N ASP A 176 -17.96 13.12 -2.04
CA ASP A 176 -18.05 14.13 -3.10
C ASP A 176 -17.90 13.45 -4.48
N PRO A 177 -18.97 12.75 -4.93
CA PRO A 177 -18.93 11.97 -6.16
C PRO A 177 -18.76 12.86 -7.38
N SER A 178 -17.78 12.54 -8.24
CA SER A 178 -17.58 13.22 -9.52
C SER A 178 -17.16 12.25 -10.61
N SER A 179 -17.39 12.62 -11.88
CA SER A 179 -16.92 11.82 -13.02
C SER A 179 -15.39 11.76 -13.06
N GLU A 180 -14.72 12.86 -12.70
CA GLU A 180 -13.26 12.96 -12.69
C GLU A 180 -12.61 11.97 -11.70
N VAL A 181 -13.18 11.83 -10.50
CA VAL A 181 -12.67 10.88 -9.50
C VAL A 181 -12.96 9.44 -9.94
N ALA A 182 -14.13 9.16 -10.52
CA ALA A 182 -14.46 7.84 -11.07
C ALA A 182 -13.55 7.44 -12.25
N GLU A 183 -13.22 8.37 -13.14
CA GLU A 183 -12.26 8.18 -14.22
C GLU A 183 -10.87 7.88 -13.65
N THR A 184 -10.42 8.64 -12.64
CA THR A 184 -9.15 8.40 -11.95
C THR A 184 -9.09 7.00 -11.33
N ILE A 185 -10.17 6.54 -10.68
CA ILE A 185 -10.25 5.18 -10.12
C ILE A 185 -10.07 4.14 -11.23
N THR A 186 -10.75 4.32 -12.35
CA THR A 186 -10.67 3.43 -13.51
C THR A 186 -9.25 3.39 -14.08
N GLU A 187 -8.61 4.54 -14.28
CA GLU A 187 -7.24 4.65 -14.79
C GLU A 187 -6.22 3.96 -13.87
N VAL A 188 -6.33 4.19 -12.56
CA VAL A 188 -5.41 3.60 -11.58
C VAL A 188 -5.60 2.08 -11.53
N ALA A 189 -6.84 1.60 -11.56
CA ALA A 189 -7.12 0.16 -11.60
C ALA A 189 -6.60 -0.49 -12.88
N GLN A 190 -6.81 0.14 -14.04
CA GLN A 190 -6.23 -0.29 -15.32
C GLN A 190 -4.69 -0.35 -15.27
N ALA A 191 -4.05 0.63 -14.63
CA ALA A 191 -2.59 0.64 -14.47
C ALA A 191 -2.07 -0.52 -13.60
N ILE A 192 -2.83 -0.93 -12.57
CA ILE A 192 -2.53 -2.14 -11.79
C ILE A 192 -2.63 -3.37 -12.68
N CYS A 193 -3.72 -3.51 -13.45
CA CYS A 193 -3.91 -4.63 -14.38
C CYS A 193 -2.81 -4.68 -15.45
N ALA A 194 -2.41 -3.53 -16.01
CA ALA A 194 -1.35 -3.42 -17.00
C ALA A 194 0.02 -3.86 -16.46
N ALA A 195 0.24 -3.83 -15.14
CA ALA A 195 1.49 -4.29 -14.53
C ALA A 195 1.58 -5.82 -14.41
N VAL A 196 0.48 -6.57 -14.56
CA VAL A 196 0.45 -8.03 -14.34
C VAL A 196 1.13 -8.86 -15.43
N PRO A 197 0.95 -8.56 -16.73
CA PRO A 197 1.46 -9.42 -17.80
C PRO A 197 2.97 -9.66 -17.74
N GLN A 198 3.75 -8.72 -17.19
CA GLN A 198 5.20 -8.89 -17.01
C GLN A 198 5.61 -10.06 -16.11
N PHE A 199 4.71 -10.57 -15.27
CA PHE A 199 4.96 -11.69 -14.35
C PHE A 199 4.50 -13.03 -14.91
N ILE A 200 3.62 -13.02 -15.91
CA ILE A 200 2.94 -14.24 -16.39
C ILE A 200 3.27 -14.57 -17.84
N LEU A 201 3.59 -13.58 -18.67
CA LEU A 201 3.88 -13.79 -20.08
C LEU A 201 5.37 -14.14 -20.28
N PRO A 202 5.70 -15.30 -20.89
CA PRO A 202 7.08 -15.65 -21.25
C PRO A 202 7.76 -14.61 -22.16
N ARG A 203 6.96 -13.91 -22.98
CA ARG A 203 7.44 -12.87 -23.89
C ARG A 203 7.69 -11.52 -23.23
N ALA A 204 7.10 -11.27 -22.05
CA ALA A 204 7.25 -9.99 -21.36
C ALA A 204 8.58 -9.89 -20.62
N ARG A 205 9.10 -11.01 -20.10
CA ARG A 205 10.44 -11.14 -19.52
C ARG A 205 11.02 -12.49 -19.85
N SER A 206 12.27 -12.52 -20.29
CA SER A 206 12.95 -13.77 -20.68
C SER A 206 13.12 -14.77 -19.53
N GLN A 207 12.99 -14.32 -18.27
CA GLN A 207 13.03 -15.17 -17.08
C GLN A 207 11.70 -15.89 -16.79
N ASN A 208 10.59 -15.47 -17.40
CA ASN A 208 9.29 -16.08 -17.17
C ASN A 208 9.23 -17.44 -17.87
N THR A 209 8.88 -18.48 -17.11
CA THR A 209 8.78 -19.86 -17.62
C THR A 209 7.37 -20.39 -17.47
N LEU A 210 7.02 -21.42 -18.24
CA LEU A 210 5.83 -22.22 -18.03
C LEU A 210 6.26 -23.70 -17.91
N PRO A 211 6.03 -24.37 -16.77
CA PRO A 211 5.40 -23.86 -15.54
C PRO A 211 6.23 -22.76 -14.83
N PHE A 212 5.59 -22.00 -13.93
CA PHE A 212 6.24 -20.91 -13.21
C PHE A 212 7.38 -21.41 -12.33
N SER A 213 8.50 -20.71 -12.35
CA SER A 213 9.60 -20.97 -11.41
C SER A 213 9.21 -20.56 -9.98
N PRO A 214 9.85 -21.12 -8.93
CA PRO A 214 9.61 -20.68 -7.55
C PRO A 214 9.79 -19.17 -7.34
N LEU A 215 10.75 -18.57 -8.03
CA LEU A 215 10.98 -17.13 -8.00
C LEU A 215 9.81 -16.37 -8.63
N GLN A 216 9.33 -16.81 -9.79
CA GLN A 216 8.19 -16.22 -10.47
C GLN A 216 6.90 -16.32 -9.64
N ILE A 217 6.69 -17.45 -8.93
CA ILE A 217 5.57 -17.60 -7.99
C ILE A 217 5.66 -16.55 -6.87
N LEU A 218 6.85 -16.36 -6.28
CA LEU A 218 7.07 -15.36 -5.25
C LEU A 218 6.81 -13.94 -5.79
N GLU A 219 7.25 -13.65 -7.00
CA GLU A 219 7.04 -12.34 -7.64
C GLU A 219 5.56 -12.08 -7.96
N CYS A 220 4.83 -13.12 -8.40
CA CYS A 220 3.38 -13.06 -8.61
C CYS A 220 2.63 -12.76 -7.30
N SER A 221 3.11 -13.27 -6.15
CA SER A 221 2.46 -12.98 -4.86
C SER A 221 2.40 -11.48 -4.55
N GLY A 222 3.41 -10.72 -5.00
CA GLY A 222 3.48 -9.27 -4.81
C GLY A 222 2.48 -8.45 -5.63
N VAL A 223 1.82 -9.05 -6.63
CA VAL A 223 0.78 -8.36 -7.43
C VAL A 223 -0.65 -8.80 -7.09
N LEU A 224 -0.83 -9.84 -6.29
CA LEU A 224 -2.17 -10.34 -5.92
C LEU A 224 -2.96 -9.31 -5.11
N THR A 225 -2.35 -8.68 -4.10
CA THR A 225 -3.04 -7.65 -3.29
C THR A 225 -3.45 -6.44 -4.14
N PRO A 226 -2.54 -5.82 -4.94
CA PRO A 226 -2.94 -4.78 -5.89
C PRO A 226 -4.08 -5.21 -6.80
N LEU A 227 -4.02 -6.42 -7.37
CA LEU A 227 -5.03 -6.92 -8.29
C LEU A 227 -6.41 -7.06 -7.66
N MET A 228 -6.48 -7.58 -6.43
CA MET A 228 -7.75 -7.69 -5.71
C MET A 228 -8.38 -6.32 -5.49
N VAL A 229 -7.58 -5.31 -5.11
CA VAL A 229 -8.06 -3.93 -4.93
C VAL A 229 -8.50 -3.32 -6.27
N GLY A 230 -7.68 -3.46 -7.32
CA GLY A 230 -7.99 -2.96 -8.65
C GLY A 230 -9.26 -3.58 -9.25
N ASN A 231 -9.44 -4.90 -9.10
CA ASN A 231 -10.64 -5.58 -9.59
C ASN A 231 -11.89 -5.09 -8.87
N CYS A 232 -11.87 -4.98 -7.54
CA CYS A 232 -12.99 -4.42 -6.77
C CYS A 232 -13.36 -3.01 -7.25
N ALA A 233 -12.37 -2.18 -7.59
CA ALA A 233 -12.57 -0.81 -8.05
C ALA A 233 -13.17 -0.72 -9.47
N ILE A 234 -12.95 -1.72 -10.34
CA ILE A 234 -13.53 -1.77 -11.70
C ILE A 234 -14.96 -2.34 -11.67
N THR A 235 -15.27 -3.21 -10.70
CA THR A 235 -16.57 -3.89 -10.61
C THR A 235 -17.60 -3.21 -9.70
N ALA A 236 -17.20 -2.17 -8.97
CA ALA A 236 -18.06 -1.39 -8.06
C ALA A 236 -18.67 -0.17 -8.77
#